data_AF-A0A839K1W9-F1
#
_entry.id   AF-A0A839K1W9-F1
#
_cell.length_a   1.000
_cell.length_b   1.000
_cell.length_c   1.000
_cell.angle_alpha   90.00
_cell.angle_beta   90.00
_cell.angle_gamma   90.00
#
_symmetry.space_group_name_H-M   'P 1'
#
loop_
_entity.id
_entity.type
_entity.pdbx_description
1 polymer ?
#
loop_
_entity_poly.entity_id
_entity_poly.type
_entity_poly.pdbx_seq_one_letter_code
_entity_poly.pdbx_strand_id
1 'polypeptide(L)'
;MQTKKLNFFEQIYYATIRPNQYYRLTKVSGGRLTGFIFLFIFLISLFSIIPLFIETFGSHGISQMLNEIPDFELSGGQLYVEERYELDEGGSYILIDTSINRFTDEDVPDGYYQCLLISRTNMINAKSYGRTQEVRFSDIPGLHFDNDNLASLLPFFYLIIIIAAVFIYLYLLAIYLLGALIYSLVGLFVNYLGHVRLTYAAIFKTAIYSKVSIRILYSIIDYFGLSLNGYFRGLIAILATCAYVAFGILSHSSEEAHREVGIPGGY
;
A
#
# COMPACT_ATOMS: atom_id res chain seq x y z
N MET A 1 8.53 -40.38 5.39
CA MET A 1 8.85 -39.57 4.20
C MET A 1 9.34 -38.21 4.68
N GLN A 2 10.59 -37.82 4.40
CA GLN A 2 11.07 -36.47 4.72
C GLN A 2 10.29 -35.48 3.84
N THR A 3 9.42 -34.68 4.45
CA THR A 3 8.75 -33.58 3.76
C THR A 3 9.80 -32.56 3.33
N LYS A 4 10.03 -32.46 2.02
CA LYS A 4 10.88 -31.42 1.42
C LYS A 4 10.47 -30.07 2.00
N LYS A 5 11.45 -29.34 2.55
CA LYS A 5 11.23 -28.02 3.14
C LYS A 5 10.85 -27.06 2.01
N LEU A 6 9.64 -26.50 2.06
CA LEU A 6 9.18 -25.53 1.07
C LEU A 6 9.95 -24.21 1.18
N ASN A 7 10.52 -23.76 0.06
CA ASN A 7 11.16 -22.45 -0.08
C ASN A 7 10.12 -21.34 -0.32
N PHE A 8 10.56 -20.07 -0.34
CA PHE A 8 9.66 -18.91 -0.52
C PHE A 8 8.80 -19.02 -1.80
N PHE A 9 9.43 -19.26 -2.95
CA PHE A 9 8.72 -19.40 -4.23
C PHE A 9 7.81 -20.63 -4.29
N GLU A 10 8.22 -21.74 -3.66
CA GLU A 10 7.36 -22.93 -3.57
C GLU A 10 6.12 -22.65 -2.73
N GLN A 11 6.25 -21.88 -1.64
CA GLN A 11 5.09 -21.44 -0.85
C GLN A 11 4.13 -20.57 -1.67
N ILE A 12 4.64 -19.64 -2.50
CA ILE A 12 3.81 -18.87 -3.44
C ILE A 12 3.12 -19.81 -4.43
N TYR A 13 3.88 -20.70 -5.08
CA TYR A 13 3.37 -21.63 -6.09
C TYR A 13 2.24 -22.50 -5.55
N TYR A 14 2.42 -23.09 -4.37
CA TYR A 14 1.38 -23.90 -3.75
C TYR A 14 0.20 -23.07 -3.28
N ALA A 15 0.42 -21.83 -2.82
CA ALA A 15 -0.68 -20.95 -2.45
C ALA A 15 -1.54 -20.59 -3.68
N THR A 16 -0.94 -20.20 -4.80
CA THR A 16 -1.66 -19.65 -5.96
C THR A 16 -2.10 -20.69 -6.99
N ILE A 17 -1.22 -21.62 -7.37
CA ILE A 17 -1.44 -22.52 -8.51
C ILE A 17 -2.07 -23.85 -8.09
N ARG A 18 -1.77 -24.32 -6.88
CA ARG A 18 -2.20 -25.65 -6.38
C ARG A 18 -2.97 -25.56 -5.06
N PRO A 19 -4.14 -24.91 -5.04
CA PRO A 19 -4.95 -24.79 -3.81
C PRO A 19 -5.38 -26.15 -3.23
N ASN A 20 -5.49 -27.17 -4.06
CA ASN A 20 -5.73 -28.56 -3.67
C ASN A 20 -4.58 -29.22 -2.88
N GLN A 21 -3.41 -28.59 -2.79
CA GLN A 21 -2.25 -29.10 -2.04
C GLN A 21 -1.92 -28.24 -0.82
N TYR A 22 -2.89 -27.48 -0.30
CA TYR A 22 -2.73 -26.61 0.87
C TYR A 22 -2.26 -27.35 2.12
N TYR A 23 -2.51 -28.65 2.23
CA TYR A 23 -1.95 -29.49 3.30
C TYR A 23 -0.42 -29.43 3.39
N ARG A 24 0.29 -29.13 2.30
CA ARG A 24 1.76 -28.99 2.31
C ARG A 24 2.19 -27.70 3.00
N LEU A 25 1.37 -26.66 2.86
CA LEU A 25 1.60 -25.34 3.44
C LEU A 25 1.34 -25.33 4.95
N THR A 26 0.37 -26.12 5.44
CA THR A 26 0.10 -26.22 6.89
C THR A 26 1.24 -26.89 7.67
N LYS A 27 2.06 -27.70 6.98
CA LYS A 27 3.26 -28.38 7.51
C LYS A 27 4.50 -27.47 7.59
N VAL A 28 4.45 -26.23 7.06
CA VAL A 28 5.56 -25.27 7.15
C VAL A 28 5.77 -24.83 8.60
N SER A 29 7.03 -24.80 9.06
CA SER A 29 7.38 -24.37 10.43
C SER A 29 7.09 -22.88 10.66
N GLY A 30 6.68 -22.52 11.88
CA GLY A 30 6.32 -21.13 12.25
C GLY A 30 7.35 -20.08 11.82
N GLY A 31 8.64 -20.26 12.12
CA GLY A 31 9.67 -19.30 11.72
C GLY A 31 9.81 -19.09 10.20
N ARG A 32 9.58 -20.14 9.39
CA ARG A 32 9.59 -20.02 7.92
C ARG A 32 8.35 -19.32 7.39
N LEU A 33 7.20 -19.57 8.00
CA LEU A 33 5.97 -18.83 7.71
C LEU A 33 6.16 -17.34 8.06
N THR A 34 6.75 -17.03 9.21
CA THR A 34 7.05 -15.65 9.60
C THR A 34 7.95 -14.97 8.58
N GLY A 35 9.09 -15.56 8.24
CA GLY A 35 9.98 -15.00 7.22
C GLY A 35 9.30 -14.83 5.85
N PHE A 36 8.44 -15.79 5.47
CA PHE A 36 7.63 -15.70 4.27
C PHE A 36 6.66 -14.51 4.31
N ILE A 37 5.91 -14.30 5.40
CA ILE A 37 4.96 -13.19 5.52
C ILE A 37 5.69 -11.85 5.49
N PHE A 38 6.77 -11.71 6.26
CA PHE A 38 7.56 -10.48 6.30
C PHE A 38 8.07 -10.10 4.90
N LEU A 39 8.66 -11.07 4.18
CA LEU A 39 9.16 -10.84 2.82
C LEU A 39 8.02 -10.59 1.82
N PHE A 40 6.93 -11.35 1.89
CA PHE A 40 5.78 -11.18 0.99
C PHE A 40 5.14 -9.79 1.15
N ILE A 41 4.89 -9.36 2.38
CA ILE A 41 4.33 -8.03 2.65
C ILE A 41 5.32 -6.94 2.25
N PHE A 42 6.63 -7.16 2.44
CA PHE A 42 7.65 -6.21 2.01
C PHE A 42 7.59 -6.01 0.49
N LEU A 43 7.59 -7.08 -0.29
CA LEU A 43 7.48 -7.00 -1.75
C LEU A 43 6.18 -6.31 -2.19
N ILE A 44 5.03 -6.70 -1.62
CA ILE A 44 3.74 -6.06 -1.93
C ILE A 44 3.72 -4.57 -1.56
N SER A 45 4.39 -4.20 -0.46
CA SER A 45 4.48 -2.79 -0.04
C SER A 45 5.32 -1.97 -1.00
N LEU A 46 6.40 -2.50 -1.58
CA LEU A 46 7.19 -1.81 -2.60
C LEU A 46 6.33 -1.48 -3.83
N PHE A 47 5.53 -2.44 -4.31
CA PHE A 47 4.59 -2.20 -5.42
C PHE A 47 3.53 -1.15 -5.11
N SER A 48 3.24 -0.88 -3.84
CA SER A 48 2.22 0.11 -3.45
C SER A 48 2.84 1.48 -3.15
N ILE A 49 4.02 1.52 -2.54
CA ILE A 49 4.69 2.75 -2.09
C ILE A 49 5.47 3.41 -3.23
N ILE A 50 6.14 2.64 -4.10
CA ILE A 50 6.97 3.21 -5.18
C ILE A 50 6.14 4.06 -6.14
N PRO A 51 4.99 3.60 -6.68
CA PRO A 51 4.17 4.43 -7.57
C PRO A 51 3.69 5.70 -6.88
N LEU A 52 3.24 5.60 -5.62
CA LEU A 52 2.82 6.75 -4.83
C LEU A 52 3.96 7.76 -4.65
N PHE A 53 5.18 7.28 -4.43
CA PHE A 53 6.36 8.14 -4.30
C PHE A 53 6.69 8.85 -5.62
N ILE A 54 6.64 8.14 -6.75
CA ILE A 54 6.85 8.72 -8.08
C ILE A 54 5.76 9.74 -8.43
N GLU A 55 4.50 9.45 -8.11
CA GLU A 55 3.38 10.37 -8.31
C GLU A 55 3.51 11.64 -7.45
N THR A 56 4.02 11.50 -6.23
CA THR A 56 4.13 12.64 -5.29
C THR A 56 5.37 13.50 -5.53
N PHE A 57 6.51 12.89 -5.90
CA PHE A 57 7.82 13.55 -5.96
C PHE A 57 8.48 13.49 -7.34
N GLY A 58 7.77 13.03 -8.36
CA GLY A 58 8.31 12.78 -9.70
C GLY A 58 9.33 11.63 -9.75
N SER A 59 9.79 11.32 -10.97
CA SER A 59 10.85 10.32 -11.18
C SER A 59 12.24 10.80 -10.75
N HIS A 60 12.38 12.11 -10.55
CA HIS A 60 13.64 12.80 -10.32
C HIS A 60 13.98 12.96 -8.83
N GLY A 61 12.99 12.73 -7.95
CA GLY A 61 13.14 12.80 -6.50
C GLY A 61 13.16 14.23 -5.96
N ILE A 62 13.07 14.33 -4.63
CA ILE A 62 12.89 15.60 -3.89
C ILE A 62 14.02 16.59 -4.17
N SER A 63 15.27 16.12 -4.29
CA SER A 63 16.42 17.00 -4.52
C SER A 63 16.38 17.71 -5.87
N GLN A 64 15.87 17.05 -6.91
CA GLN A 64 15.79 17.66 -8.22
C GLN A 64 14.59 18.60 -8.33
N MET A 65 13.44 18.24 -7.72
CA MET A 65 12.32 19.18 -7.58
C MET A 65 12.75 20.47 -6.90
N LEU A 66 13.60 20.40 -5.87
CA LEU A 66 14.11 21.59 -5.17
C LEU A 66 15.08 22.43 -6.00
N ASN A 67 15.81 21.82 -6.94
CA ASN A 67 16.66 22.57 -7.87
C ASN A 67 15.85 23.26 -8.97
N GLU A 68 14.60 22.85 -9.19
CA GLU A 68 13.70 23.47 -10.17
C GLU A 68 12.92 24.65 -9.56
N ILE A 69 12.87 24.77 -8.22
CA ILE A 69 12.27 25.92 -7.55
C ILE A 69 13.24 27.11 -7.64
N PRO A 70 12.80 28.27 -8.19
CA PRO A 70 13.63 29.48 -8.24
C PRO A 70 14.03 29.96 -6.85
N ASP A 71 15.04 30.81 -6.77
CA ASP A 71 15.43 31.42 -5.51
C ASP A 71 14.26 32.22 -4.92
N PHE A 72 13.99 31.99 -3.63
CA PHE A 72 12.90 32.59 -2.90
C PHE A 72 13.32 33.04 -1.51
N GLU A 73 12.63 34.05 -1.01
CA GLU A 73 12.75 34.53 0.36
C GLU A 73 11.36 34.81 0.92
N LEU A 74 11.04 34.18 2.04
CA LEU A 74 9.86 34.46 2.83
C LEU A 74 10.28 35.20 4.09
N SER A 75 10.04 36.50 4.14
CA SER A 75 10.38 37.33 5.29
C SER A 75 9.32 38.41 5.53
N GLY A 76 9.08 38.73 6.81
CA GLY A 76 8.12 39.79 7.19
C GLY A 76 6.68 39.53 6.73
N GLY A 77 6.28 38.28 6.51
CA GLY A 77 4.95 37.91 6.02
C GLY A 77 4.76 38.12 4.51
N GLN A 78 5.85 38.28 3.75
CA GLN A 78 5.81 38.36 2.29
C GLN A 78 6.79 37.36 1.68
N LEU A 79 6.32 36.64 0.66
CA LEU A 79 7.12 35.78 -0.20
C LEU A 79 7.62 36.60 -1.39
N TYR A 80 8.92 36.50 -1.65
CA TYR A 80 9.56 36.90 -2.89
C TYR A 80 10.11 35.65 -3.58
N VAL A 81 10.01 35.62 -4.91
CA VAL A 81 10.54 34.57 -5.76
C VAL A 81 11.14 35.27 -6.98
N GLU A 82 12.31 34.81 -7.43
CA GLU A 82 13.03 35.40 -8.57
C GLU A 82 12.21 35.30 -9.88
N GLU A 83 11.66 34.12 -10.15
CA GLU A 83 10.88 33.84 -11.36
C GLU A 83 9.56 33.12 -11.02
N ARG A 84 8.53 33.33 -11.83
CA ARG A 84 7.27 32.58 -11.71
C ARG A 84 7.55 31.10 -11.93
N TYR A 85 7.05 30.26 -11.02
CA TYR A 85 7.13 28.81 -11.13
C TYR A 85 5.74 28.20 -11.31
N GLU A 86 5.59 27.32 -12.29
CA GLU A 86 4.33 26.64 -12.59
C GLU A 86 4.60 25.17 -12.92
N LEU A 87 3.86 24.28 -12.23
CA LEU A 87 3.89 22.83 -12.44
C LEU A 87 2.47 22.34 -12.67
N ASP A 88 2.24 21.75 -13.85
CA ASP A 88 0.98 21.10 -14.21
C ASP A 88 1.28 19.65 -14.65
N GLU A 89 1.24 18.73 -13.69
CA GLU A 89 1.51 17.32 -13.93
C GLU A 89 0.59 16.41 -13.10
N GLY A 90 0.11 15.31 -13.71
CA GLY A 90 -0.55 14.23 -12.98
C GLY A 90 -1.86 14.61 -12.27
N GLY A 91 -2.56 15.66 -12.73
CA GLY A 91 -3.75 16.17 -12.04
C GLY A 91 -3.44 17.00 -10.80
N SER A 92 -2.17 17.39 -10.60
CA SER A 92 -1.74 18.39 -9.63
C SER A 92 -1.34 19.68 -10.34
N TYR A 93 -1.82 20.81 -9.82
CA TYR A 93 -1.45 22.16 -10.27
C TYR A 93 -0.72 22.92 -9.16
N ILE A 94 0.49 23.41 -9.42
CA ILE A 94 1.23 24.27 -8.51
C ILE A 94 1.58 25.56 -9.24
N LEU A 95 1.22 26.71 -8.68
CA LEU A 95 1.59 28.02 -9.19
C LEU A 95 2.20 28.85 -8.06
N ILE A 96 3.40 29.38 -8.30
CA ILE A 96 4.08 30.32 -7.43
C ILE A 96 4.30 31.61 -8.21
N ASP A 97 3.60 32.67 -7.81
CA ASP A 97 3.64 33.96 -8.50
C ASP A 97 3.52 35.13 -7.49
N THR A 98 4.66 35.75 -7.18
CA THR A 98 4.73 36.90 -6.25
C THR A 98 4.38 38.24 -6.90
N SER A 99 4.12 38.26 -8.21
CA SER A 99 3.50 39.42 -8.87
C SER A 99 2.04 39.57 -8.45
N ILE A 100 1.40 38.45 -8.07
CA ILE A 100 0.05 38.41 -7.52
C ILE A 100 0.12 38.67 -6.02
N ASN A 101 -0.67 39.63 -5.54
CA ASN A 101 -0.66 39.99 -4.12
C ASN A 101 -1.27 38.88 -3.26
N ARG A 102 -2.43 38.35 -3.63
CA ARG A 102 -3.20 37.37 -2.86
C ARG A 102 -4.05 36.52 -3.80
N PHE A 103 -3.95 35.20 -3.71
CA PHE A 103 -4.90 34.29 -4.35
C PHE A 103 -6.16 34.12 -3.50
N THR A 104 -7.26 33.76 -4.13
CA THR A 104 -8.56 33.47 -3.54
C THR A 104 -9.09 32.12 -4.03
N ASP A 105 -10.16 31.62 -3.40
CA ASP A 105 -10.81 30.37 -3.81
C ASP A 105 -11.31 30.41 -5.27
N GLU A 106 -11.59 31.61 -5.79
CA GLU A 106 -12.01 31.83 -7.19
C GLU A 106 -10.87 31.63 -8.20
N ASP A 107 -9.62 31.74 -7.76
CA ASP A 107 -8.44 31.54 -8.61
C ASP A 107 -8.06 30.06 -8.74
N VAL A 108 -8.70 29.17 -7.98
CA VAL A 108 -8.42 27.73 -8.02
C VAL A 108 -9.00 27.14 -9.30
N PRO A 109 -8.15 26.60 -10.20
CA PRO A 109 -8.63 25.99 -11.43
C PRO A 109 -9.42 24.70 -11.16
N ASP A 110 -10.50 24.53 -11.93
CA ASP A 110 -11.31 23.32 -11.91
C ASP A 110 -10.58 22.15 -12.57
N GLY A 111 -10.91 20.92 -12.15
CA GLY A 111 -10.44 19.70 -12.80
C GLY A 111 -9.16 19.09 -12.24
N TYR A 112 -8.50 19.77 -11.28
CA TYR A 112 -7.32 19.23 -10.59
C TYR A 112 -7.71 18.46 -9.31
N TYR A 113 -6.99 17.37 -9.03
CA TYR A 113 -7.12 16.61 -7.79
C TYR A 113 -6.51 17.36 -6.60
N GLN A 114 -5.42 18.08 -6.87
CA GLN A 114 -4.71 18.91 -5.90
C GLN A 114 -4.24 20.19 -6.59
N CYS A 115 -4.51 21.33 -5.98
CA CYS A 115 -4.05 22.63 -6.45
C CYS A 115 -3.35 23.38 -5.31
N LEU A 116 -2.17 23.93 -5.58
CA LEU A 116 -1.39 24.73 -4.67
C LEU A 116 -1.06 26.07 -5.34
N LEU A 117 -1.67 27.16 -4.86
CA LEU A 117 -1.41 28.51 -5.35
C LEU A 117 -0.64 29.28 -4.28
N ILE A 118 0.48 29.89 -4.62
CA ILE A 118 1.34 30.62 -3.69
C ILE A 118 1.58 32.03 -4.24
N SER A 119 1.02 33.03 -3.56
CA SER A 119 1.17 34.45 -3.92
C SER A 119 2.25 35.12 -3.08
N ARG A 120 2.39 36.44 -3.19
CA ARG A 120 3.21 37.24 -2.26
C ARG A 120 2.81 37.11 -0.79
N THR A 121 1.51 36.98 -0.46
CA THR A 121 1.05 37.13 0.94
C THR A 121 0.33 35.90 1.49
N ASN A 122 -0.09 34.97 0.63
CA ASN A 122 -0.79 33.77 1.05
C ASN A 122 -0.48 32.56 0.19
N MET A 123 -0.83 31.40 0.73
CA MET A 123 -0.86 30.12 0.05
C MET A 123 -2.27 29.54 0.14
N ILE A 124 -2.78 29.01 -0.97
CA ILE A 124 -4.03 28.28 -1.05
C ILE A 124 -3.73 26.84 -1.42
N ASN A 125 -4.19 25.90 -0.58
CA ASN A 125 -4.22 24.47 -0.88
C ASN A 125 -5.67 24.03 -1.10
N ALA A 126 -6.00 23.66 -2.32
CA ALA A 126 -7.30 23.11 -2.68
C ALA A 126 -7.17 21.63 -3.05
N LYS A 127 -8.09 20.80 -2.56
CA LYS A 127 -8.17 19.38 -2.90
C LYS A 127 -9.52 19.05 -3.53
N SER A 128 -9.58 17.98 -4.32
CA SER A 128 -10.74 17.50 -5.10
C SER A 128 -12.08 17.39 -4.32
N TYR A 129 -12.06 17.46 -2.99
CA TYR A 129 -13.25 17.46 -2.13
C TYR A 129 -13.83 18.86 -1.82
N GLY A 130 -13.40 19.90 -2.55
CA GLY A 130 -13.92 21.28 -2.40
C GLY A 130 -13.53 21.95 -1.09
N ARG A 131 -12.52 21.42 -0.37
CA ARG A 131 -11.96 22.07 0.81
C ARG A 131 -10.73 22.86 0.39
N THR A 132 -10.84 24.16 0.50
CA THR A 132 -9.73 25.08 0.31
C THR A 132 -9.20 25.53 1.66
N GLN A 133 -7.88 25.47 1.84
CA GLN A 133 -7.19 25.99 3.01
C GLN A 133 -6.31 27.15 2.57
N GLU A 134 -6.61 28.34 3.08
CA GLU A 134 -5.76 29.51 2.95
C GLU A 134 -4.84 29.60 4.17
N VAL A 135 -3.56 29.83 3.93
CA VAL A 135 -2.56 30.18 4.94
C VAL A 135 -1.98 31.54 4.57
N ARG A 136 -2.11 32.53 5.46
CA ARG A 136 -1.47 33.84 5.27
C ARG A 136 -0.10 33.82 5.93
N PHE A 137 0.91 34.33 5.23
CA PHE A 137 2.27 34.35 5.77
C PHE A 137 2.42 35.28 6.97
N SER A 138 1.57 36.33 7.05
CA SER A 138 1.49 37.22 8.20
C SER A 138 1.05 36.52 9.50
N ASP A 139 0.37 35.38 9.40
CA ASP A 139 -0.14 34.65 10.58
C ASP A 139 0.98 33.87 11.28
N ILE A 140 2.17 33.79 10.67
CA ILE A 140 3.35 33.11 11.21
C ILE A 140 4.43 34.16 11.51
N PRO A 141 4.33 34.90 12.63
CA PRO A 141 5.25 35.97 12.96
C PRO A 141 6.67 35.43 13.17
N GLY A 142 7.65 36.10 12.55
CA GLY A 142 9.07 35.74 12.66
C GLY A 142 9.53 34.62 11.72
N LEU A 143 8.67 34.17 10.80
CA LEU A 143 9.07 33.22 9.75
C LEU A 143 10.05 33.91 8.79
N HIS A 144 11.28 33.40 8.79
CA HIS A 144 12.29 33.65 7.77
C HIS A 144 12.60 32.31 7.11
N PHE A 145 12.40 32.19 5.81
CA PHE A 145 12.60 30.94 5.09
C PHE A 145 13.08 31.20 3.67
N ASP A 146 14.20 30.60 3.30
CA ASP A 146 14.84 30.73 1.99
C ASP A 146 15.30 29.35 1.48
N ASN A 147 15.93 29.33 0.30
CA ASN A 147 16.46 28.12 -0.32
C ASN A 147 17.50 27.41 0.57
N ASP A 148 18.34 28.15 1.30
CA ASP A 148 19.36 27.57 2.18
C ASP A 148 18.73 26.87 3.39
N ASN A 149 17.71 27.49 3.99
CA ASN A 149 16.92 26.90 5.06
C ASN A 149 16.21 25.63 4.56
N LEU A 150 15.59 25.69 3.38
CA LEU A 150 14.95 24.52 2.76
C LEU A 150 15.95 23.39 2.46
N ALA A 151 17.12 23.74 1.93
CA ALA A 151 18.22 22.81 1.65
C ALA A 151 18.68 22.08 2.92
N SER A 152 18.82 22.82 4.02
CA SER A 152 19.22 22.26 5.32
C SER A 152 18.19 21.29 5.91
N LEU A 153 16.92 21.39 5.51
CA LEU A 153 15.83 20.54 5.96
C LEU A 153 15.66 19.25 5.15
N LEU A 154 16.24 19.13 3.94
CA LEU A 154 16.15 17.92 3.12
C LEU A 154 16.47 16.62 3.89
N PRO A 155 17.57 16.53 4.66
CA PRO A 155 17.90 15.31 5.38
C PRO A 155 16.81 14.89 6.37
N PHE A 156 16.15 15.87 6.99
CA PHE A 156 15.02 15.62 7.90
C PHE A 156 13.79 15.12 7.16
N PHE A 157 13.48 15.67 5.98
CA PHE A 157 12.39 15.16 5.12
C PHE A 157 12.62 13.70 4.73
N TYR A 158 13.83 13.34 4.27
CA TYR A 158 14.16 11.95 3.96
C TYR A 158 14.05 11.03 5.19
N LEU A 159 14.49 11.48 6.35
CA LEU A 159 14.35 10.72 7.59
C LEU A 159 12.88 10.49 7.95
N ILE A 160 12.03 11.51 7.83
CA ILE A 160 10.58 11.41 8.06
C ILE A 160 9.95 10.41 7.10
N ILE A 161 10.31 10.44 5.82
CA ILE A 161 9.81 9.51 4.80
C ILE A 161 10.20 8.07 5.14
N ILE A 162 11.46 7.83 5.53
CA ILE A 162 11.93 6.50 5.92
C ILE A 162 11.17 6.00 7.15
N ILE A 163 11.01 6.84 8.18
CA ILE A 163 10.25 6.51 9.38
C ILE A 163 8.79 6.20 9.03
N ALA A 164 8.16 7.03 8.20
CA ALA A 164 6.79 6.82 7.73
C ALA A 164 6.66 5.51 6.95
N ALA A 165 7.60 5.19 6.07
CA ALA A 165 7.63 3.93 5.32
C ALA A 165 7.70 2.70 6.24
N VAL A 166 8.50 2.78 7.31
CA VAL A 166 8.56 1.72 8.34
C VAL A 166 7.22 1.57 9.06
N PHE A 167 6.58 2.67 9.49
CA PHE A 167 5.27 2.62 10.13
C PHE A 167 4.18 2.08 9.20
N ILE A 168 4.17 2.50 7.94
CA ILE A 168 3.25 1.99 6.92
C ILE A 168 3.47 0.49 6.73
N TYR A 169 4.71 0.03 6.63
CA TYR A 169 5.02 -1.40 6.52
C TYR A 169 4.51 -2.20 7.72
N LEU A 170 4.76 -1.73 8.95
CA LEU A 170 4.28 -2.37 10.17
C LEU A 170 2.75 -2.38 10.25
N TYR A 171 2.10 -1.29 9.85
CA TYR A 171 0.65 -1.20 9.74
C TYR A 171 0.09 -2.23 8.74
N LEU A 172 0.69 -2.33 7.55
CA LEU A 172 0.31 -3.31 6.52
C LEU A 172 0.50 -4.74 7.01
N LEU A 173 1.58 -5.03 7.74
CA LEU A 173 1.81 -6.33 8.35
C LEU A 173 0.75 -6.65 9.40
N ALA A 174 0.44 -5.69 10.28
CA ALA A 174 -0.55 -5.86 11.35
C ALA A 174 -1.96 -6.09 10.79
N ILE A 175 -2.42 -5.27 9.85
CA ILE A 175 -3.74 -5.44 9.23
C ILE A 175 -3.82 -6.74 8.42
N TYR A 176 -2.70 -7.17 7.82
CA TYR A 176 -2.64 -8.45 7.14
C TYR A 176 -2.82 -9.62 8.12
N LEU A 177 -2.12 -9.62 9.26
CA LEU A 177 -2.27 -10.66 10.28
C LEU A 177 -3.66 -10.62 10.93
N LEU A 178 -4.18 -9.44 11.25
CA LEU A 178 -5.53 -9.27 11.80
C LEU A 178 -6.59 -9.82 10.85
N GLY A 179 -6.47 -9.52 9.55
CA GLY A 179 -7.38 -10.09 8.56
C GLY A 179 -7.25 -11.62 8.48
N ALA A 180 -6.05 -12.18 8.59
CA ALA A 180 -5.87 -13.64 8.62
C ALA A 180 -6.53 -14.27 9.86
N LEU A 181 -6.52 -13.59 11.01
CA LEU A 181 -7.26 -14.01 12.20
C LEU A 181 -8.76 -14.06 11.92
N ILE A 182 -9.32 -13.03 11.28
CA ILE A 182 -10.74 -13.00 10.90
C ILE A 182 -11.08 -14.17 9.96
N TYR A 183 -10.29 -14.40 8.90
CA TYR A 183 -10.52 -15.52 7.99
C TYR A 183 -10.30 -16.88 8.64
N SER A 184 -9.47 -16.97 9.68
CA SER A 184 -9.33 -18.21 10.45
C SER A 184 -10.60 -18.59 11.21
N LEU A 185 -11.48 -17.63 11.54
CA LEU A 185 -12.80 -17.92 12.13
C LEU A 185 -13.71 -18.62 11.12
N VAL A 186 -13.70 -18.17 9.86
CA VAL A 186 -14.39 -18.87 8.77
C VAL A 186 -13.82 -20.28 8.61
N GLY A 187 -12.49 -20.41 8.71
CA GLY A 187 -11.83 -21.70 8.68
C GLY A 187 -12.22 -22.63 9.83
N LEU A 188 -12.39 -22.13 11.04
CA LEU A 188 -12.90 -22.91 12.17
C LEU A 188 -14.29 -23.47 11.90
N PHE A 189 -15.17 -22.64 11.32
CA PHE A 189 -16.52 -23.06 10.95
C PHE A 189 -16.50 -24.17 9.89
N VAL A 190 -15.69 -24.02 8.83
CA VAL A 190 -15.53 -25.05 7.79
C VAL A 190 -14.92 -26.33 8.35
N ASN A 191 -13.91 -26.21 9.23
CA ASN A 191 -13.27 -27.35 9.86
C ASN A 191 -14.25 -28.17 10.73
N TYR A 192 -15.17 -27.47 11.41
CA TYR A 192 -16.24 -28.09 12.20
C TYR A 192 -17.24 -28.82 11.30
N LEU A 193 -17.81 -28.14 10.29
CA LEU A 193 -18.81 -28.72 9.38
C LEU A 193 -18.25 -29.84 8.50
N GLY A 194 -17.02 -29.69 8.03
CA GLY A 194 -16.35 -30.67 7.17
C GLY A 194 -15.72 -31.84 7.92
N HIS A 195 -15.80 -31.86 9.25
CA HIS A 195 -15.21 -32.90 10.12
C HIS A 195 -13.71 -33.19 9.88
N VAL A 196 -12.94 -32.19 9.42
CA VAL A 196 -11.52 -32.35 9.02
C VAL A 196 -10.55 -32.39 10.22
N ARG A 197 -10.98 -31.95 11.41
CA ARG A 197 -10.23 -32.02 12.69
C ARG A 197 -8.83 -31.38 12.65
N LEU A 198 -8.66 -30.29 11.90
CA LEU A 198 -7.41 -29.53 11.87
C LEU A 198 -7.19 -28.72 13.16
N THR A 199 -5.92 -28.55 13.52
CA THR A 199 -5.52 -27.64 14.60
C THR A 199 -5.71 -26.18 14.19
N TYR A 200 -5.93 -25.29 15.16
CA TYR A 200 -6.04 -23.85 14.88
C TYR A 200 -4.81 -23.30 14.14
N ALA A 201 -3.60 -23.77 14.48
CA ALA A 201 -2.38 -23.36 13.80
C ALA A 201 -2.36 -23.72 12.31
N ALA A 202 -2.93 -24.87 11.92
CA ALA A 202 -3.07 -25.26 10.53
C ALA A 202 -4.12 -24.39 9.81
N ILE A 203 -5.25 -24.10 10.48
CA ILE A 203 -6.32 -23.24 9.96
C ILE A 203 -5.81 -21.81 9.73
N PHE A 204 -5.06 -21.26 10.69
CA PHE A 204 -4.47 -19.92 10.59
C PHE A 204 -3.46 -19.83 9.43
N LYS A 205 -2.61 -20.86 9.25
CA LYS A 205 -1.72 -20.95 8.08
C LYS A 205 -2.50 -20.97 6.77
N THR A 206 -3.56 -21.77 6.69
CA THR A 206 -4.44 -21.82 5.52
C THR A 206 -5.00 -20.42 5.22
N ALA A 207 -5.50 -19.70 6.23
CA ALA A 207 -6.00 -18.34 6.07
C ALA A 207 -4.93 -17.36 5.53
N ILE A 208 -3.70 -17.44 6.04
CA ILE A 208 -2.58 -16.64 5.51
C ILE A 208 -2.35 -16.94 4.03
N TYR A 209 -2.18 -18.21 3.66
CA TYR A 209 -1.88 -18.57 2.28
C TYR A 209 -3.05 -18.29 1.32
N SER A 210 -4.31 -18.45 1.75
CA SER A 210 -5.48 -18.02 0.97
C SER A 210 -5.43 -16.53 0.65
N LYS A 211 -5.04 -15.68 1.62
CA LYS A 211 -4.87 -14.24 1.38
C LYS A 211 -3.76 -13.93 0.39
N VAL A 212 -2.66 -14.70 0.40
CA VAL A 212 -1.58 -14.58 -0.60
C VAL A 212 -2.14 -14.80 -2.00
N SER A 213 -2.92 -15.86 -2.19
CA SER A 213 -3.50 -16.21 -3.49
C SER A 213 -4.38 -15.11 -4.04
N ILE A 214 -5.29 -14.59 -3.21
CA ILE A 214 -6.19 -13.51 -3.60
C ILE A 214 -5.40 -12.23 -3.88
N ARG A 215 -4.38 -11.90 -3.08
CA ARG A 215 -3.55 -10.71 -3.32
C ARG A 215 -2.82 -10.78 -4.67
N ILE A 216 -2.24 -11.93 -5.01
CA ILE A 216 -1.55 -12.13 -6.30
C ILE A 216 -2.55 -12.06 -7.46
N LEU A 217 -3.72 -12.69 -7.33
CA LEU A 217 -4.78 -12.62 -8.34
C LEU A 217 -5.18 -11.17 -8.63
N TYR A 218 -5.41 -10.37 -7.59
CA TYR A 218 -5.73 -8.95 -7.77
C TYR A 218 -4.58 -8.15 -8.36
N SER A 219 -3.33 -8.42 -7.99
CA SER A 219 -2.17 -7.76 -8.61
C SER A 219 -2.10 -8.03 -10.11
N ILE A 220 -2.49 -9.24 -10.57
CA ILE A 220 -2.56 -9.56 -12.00
C ILE A 220 -3.72 -8.81 -12.67
N ILE A 221 -4.90 -8.78 -12.04
CA ILE A 221 -6.08 -8.05 -12.56
C ILE A 221 -5.76 -6.56 -12.72
N ASP A 222 -5.12 -5.96 -11.71
CA ASP A 222 -4.70 -4.56 -11.74
C ASP A 222 -3.68 -4.31 -12.87
N TYR A 223 -2.74 -5.24 -13.09
CA TYR A 223 -1.76 -5.14 -14.18
C TYR A 223 -2.41 -5.11 -15.57
N PHE A 224 -3.54 -5.79 -15.76
CA PHE A 224 -4.30 -5.76 -17.02
C PHE A 224 -5.28 -4.57 -17.13
N GLY A 225 -5.27 -3.64 -16.17
CA GLY A 225 -6.12 -2.44 -16.21
C GLY A 225 -7.62 -2.71 -16.01
N LEU A 226 -7.97 -3.90 -15.49
CA LEU A 226 -9.36 -4.27 -15.23
C LEU A 226 -9.83 -3.64 -13.91
N SER A 227 -10.17 -2.35 -13.94
CA SER A 227 -10.63 -1.63 -12.75
C SER A 227 -12.06 -2.01 -12.39
N LEU A 228 -12.22 -2.85 -11.36
CA LEU A 228 -13.51 -3.04 -10.70
C LEU A 228 -13.77 -1.87 -9.74
N ASN A 229 -15.04 -1.44 -9.64
CA ASN A 229 -15.45 -0.48 -8.61
C ASN A 229 -15.01 -0.97 -7.22
N GLY A 230 -14.43 -0.08 -6.41
CA GLY A 230 -13.76 -0.41 -5.14
C GLY A 230 -14.61 -1.21 -4.15
N TYR A 231 -15.92 -0.94 -4.07
CA TYR A 231 -16.83 -1.70 -3.19
C TYR A 231 -17.02 -3.14 -3.66
N PHE A 232 -17.29 -3.32 -4.96
CA PHE A 232 -17.44 -4.65 -5.56
C PHE A 232 -16.14 -5.45 -5.48
N ARG A 233 -15.00 -4.78 -5.69
CA ARG A 233 -13.67 -5.37 -5.54
C ARG A 233 -13.46 -5.94 -4.12
N GLY A 234 -13.80 -5.16 -3.09
CA GLY A 234 -13.66 -5.59 -1.70
C GLY A 234 -14.54 -6.80 -1.37
N LEU A 235 -15.80 -6.80 -1.80
CA LEU A 235 -16.73 -7.90 -1.56
C LEU A 235 -16.27 -9.20 -2.25
N ILE A 236 -15.86 -9.12 -3.52
CA ILE A 236 -15.34 -10.27 -4.27
C ILE A 236 -14.08 -10.81 -3.59
N ALA A 237 -13.18 -9.94 -3.11
CA ALA A 237 -11.98 -10.37 -2.42
C ALA A 237 -12.29 -11.15 -1.14
N ILE A 238 -13.27 -10.69 -0.36
CA ILE A 238 -13.71 -11.38 0.87
C ILE A 238 -14.27 -12.75 0.52
N LEU A 239 -15.23 -12.82 -0.41
CA LEU A 239 -15.87 -14.07 -0.81
C LEU A 239 -14.87 -15.07 -1.39
N ALA A 240 -13.97 -14.60 -2.26
CA ALA A 240 -12.93 -15.42 -2.84
C ALA A 240 -11.96 -15.93 -1.76
N THR A 241 -11.56 -15.10 -0.80
CA THR A 241 -10.70 -15.55 0.31
C THR A 241 -11.39 -16.61 1.16
N CYS A 242 -12.67 -16.42 1.50
CA CYS A 242 -13.45 -17.43 2.22
C CYS A 242 -13.52 -18.76 1.47
N ALA A 243 -13.75 -18.72 0.15
CA ALA A 243 -13.75 -19.92 -0.69
C ALA A 243 -12.39 -20.62 -0.69
N TYR A 244 -11.29 -19.88 -0.83
CA TYR A 244 -9.94 -20.43 -0.77
C TYR A 244 -9.61 -21.06 0.59
N VAL A 245 -10.07 -20.44 1.69
CA VAL A 245 -9.93 -21.02 3.03
C VAL A 245 -10.70 -22.33 3.14
N ALA A 246 -11.94 -22.36 2.65
CA ALA A 246 -12.76 -23.55 2.68
C ALA A 246 -12.13 -24.70 1.86
N PHE A 247 -11.72 -24.43 0.62
CA PHE A 247 -11.02 -25.41 -0.21
C PHE A 247 -9.71 -25.87 0.41
N GLY A 248 -8.94 -24.96 1.00
CA GLY A 248 -7.69 -25.28 1.67
C GLY A 248 -7.88 -26.26 2.83
N ILE A 249 -8.94 -26.08 3.63
CA ILE A 249 -9.29 -26.99 4.72
C ILE A 249 -9.76 -28.33 4.17
N LEU A 250 -10.73 -28.34 3.25
CA LEU A 250 -11.29 -29.56 2.67
C LEU A 250 -10.25 -30.38 1.87
N SER A 251 -9.17 -29.77 1.40
CA SER A 251 -8.06 -30.50 0.75
C SER A 251 -7.34 -31.49 1.68
N HIS A 252 -7.51 -31.37 3.01
CA HIS A 252 -6.92 -32.30 3.96
C HIS A 252 -7.74 -33.59 4.10
N SER A 253 -9.08 -33.52 3.99
CA SER A 253 -9.92 -34.72 4.05
C SER A 253 -9.78 -35.60 2.80
N SER A 254 -9.54 -34.98 1.63
CA SER A 254 -9.23 -35.74 0.41
C SER A 254 -7.85 -36.40 0.48
N GLU A 255 -6.84 -35.75 1.07
CA GLU A 255 -5.53 -36.38 1.28
C GLU A 255 -5.60 -37.58 2.24
N GLU A 256 -6.38 -37.47 3.32
CA GLU A 256 -6.60 -38.57 4.27
C GLU A 256 -7.27 -39.77 3.60
N ALA A 257 -8.35 -39.53 2.83
CA ALA A 257 -9.01 -40.58 2.04
C ALA A 257 -8.07 -41.25 1.02
N HIS A 258 -7.22 -40.49 0.33
CA HIS A 258 -6.24 -41.06 -0.60
C HIS A 258 -5.17 -41.92 0.10
N ARG A 259 -4.79 -41.58 1.33
CA ARG A 259 -3.84 -42.37 2.13
C ARG A 259 -4.46 -43.66 2.65
N GLU A 260 -5.73 -43.65 3.03
CA GLU A 260 -6.45 -44.84 3.50
C GLU A 260 -6.72 -45.86 2.39
N VAL A 261 -6.96 -45.38 1.16
CA VAL A 261 -7.28 -46.26 0.01
C VAL A 261 -6.00 -46.73 -0.73
N GLY A 262 -4.82 -46.25 -0.38
CA GLY A 262 -3.54 -46.70 -0.95
C GLY A 262 -3.35 -46.39 -2.44
N ILE A 263 -4.16 -45.49 -3.01
CA ILE A 263 -4.04 -45.10 -4.42
C ILE A 263 -2.95 -44.01 -4.51
N PRO A 264 -1.83 -44.24 -5.21
CA PRO A 264 -0.79 -43.24 -5.36
C PRO A 264 -1.36 -42.03 -6.12
N GLY A 265 -1.29 -40.86 -5.49
CA GLY A 265 -1.80 -39.61 -6.06
C GLY A 265 -1.20 -39.33 -7.43
N GLY A 266 -2.07 -39.25 -8.44
CA GLY A 266 -1.73 -38.90 -9.81
C GLY A 266 -1.22 -37.46 -9.94
N TYR A 267 -0.23 -37.34 -10.84
CA TYR A 267 0.58 -36.20 -11.29
C TYR A 267 0.03 -34.78 -11.15
#